data_AF-A0A3D3JT95-F1
#
_entry.id   AF-A0A3D3JT95-F1
#
_cell.length_a   1.000
_cell.length_b   1.000
_cell.length_c   1.000
_cell.angle_alpha   90.00
_cell.angle_beta   90.00
_cell.angle_gamma   90.00
#
_symmetry.space_group_name_H-M   'P 1'
#
loop_
_entity.id
_entity.type
_entity.pdbx_description
1 polymer ?
#
loop_
_entity_poly.entity_id
_entity_poly.type
_entity_poly.pdbx_seq_one_letter_code
_entity_poly.pdbx_strand_id
1 'polypeptide(L)'
;MSKLTVVDSGVMYRNPLAGHEAVAAIYPCILPLSEDELFASFRHGQAMCSRDGMIHLLRSADGGKTWDHEGPLRDRAQDDKPYQYCFGLMTALGDGSILLCDQRADRTDPDRLYVHPETGG
;
A
#
# COMPACT_ATOMS: atom_id res chain seq x y z
N MET A 1 34.24 11.04 -7.69
CA MET A 1 32.94 10.41 -8.00
C MET A 1 32.41 9.79 -6.71
N SER A 2 31.22 10.17 -6.25
CA SER A 2 30.59 9.46 -5.12
C SER A 2 30.08 8.11 -5.61
N LYS A 3 30.24 7.07 -4.78
CA LYS A 3 29.80 5.71 -5.09
C LYS A 3 28.53 5.41 -4.28
N LEU A 4 27.45 5.07 -4.96
CA LEU A 4 26.26 4.51 -4.32
C LEU A 4 26.52 3.04 -3.97
N THR A 5 26.22 2.64 -2.74
CA THR A 5 26.33 1.24 -2.29
C THR A 5 25.00 0.82 -1.69
N VAL A 6 24.48 -0.32 -2.13
CA VAL A 6 23.34 -0.98 -1.47
C VAL A 6 23.88 -1.67 -0.22
N VAL A 7 23.44 -1.24 0.95
CA VAL A 7 23.89 -1.78 2.24
C VAL A 7 23.03 -2.95 2.72
N ASP A 8 21.77 -3.00 2.28
CA ASP A 8 20.83 -4.09 2.59
C ASP A 8 19.70 -4.15 1.54
N SER A 9 18.99 -5.27 1.50
CA SER A 9 17.79 -5.46 0.69
C SER A 9 16.91 -6.57 1.27
N GLY A 10 15.59 -6.41 1.17
CA GLY A 10 14.64 -7.36 1.72
C GLY A 10 13.32 -7.37 0.98
N VAL A 11 12.39 -8.18 1.48
CA VAL A 11 11.03 -8.30 0.94
C VAL A 11 10.06 -7.78 2.00
N MET A 12 9.34 -6.72 1.66
CA MET A 12 8.33 -6.12 2.54
C MET A 12 7.06 -6.98 2.63
N TYR A 13 6.61 -7.52 1.50
CA TYR A 13 5.44 -8.37 1.43
C TYR A 13 5.63 -9.46 0.38
N ARG A 14 5.25 -10.69 0.73
CA ARG A 14 5.17 -11.83 -0.17
C ARG A 14 3.79 -12.43 -0.05
N ASN A 15 3.09 -12.62 -1.17
CA ASN A 15 1.81 -13.32 -1.18
C ASN A 15 2.00 -14.73 -0.59
N PRO A 16 1.40 -15.04 0.57
CA PRO A 16 1.61 -16.32 1.25
C PRO A 16 0.96 -17.49 0.51
N LEU A 17 -0.05 -17.22 -0.32
CA LEU A 17 -0.87 -18.22 -1.00
C LEU A 17 -0.89 -17.98 -2.52
N ALA A 18 0.27 -17.70 -3.12
CA ALA A 18 0.40 -17.35 -4.54
C ALA A 18 -0.15 -18.38 -5.54
N GLY A 19 -0.32 -19.64 -5.14
CA GLY A 19 -0.97 -20.68 -5.95
C GLY A 19 -2.50 -20.70 -5.88
N HIS A 20 -3.10 -20.01 -4.90
CA HIS A 20 -4.55 -19.98 -4.66
C HIS A 20 -5.16 -18.62 -5.02
N GLU A 21 -4.47 -17.53 -4.71
CA GLU A 21 -4.98 -16.18 -4.93
C GLU A 21 -3.91 -15.28 -5.56
N ALA A 22 -4.35 -14.46 -6.52
CA ALA A 22 -3.52 -13.40 -7.08
C ALA A 22 -3.54 -12.21 -6.13
N VAL A 23 -2.35 -11.71 -5.78
CA VAL A 23 -2.18 -10.48 -5.00
C VAL A 23 -1.08 -9.65 -5.64
N ALA A 24 -1.44 -8.44 -6.07
CA ALA A 24 -0.54 -7.38 -6.44
C ALA A 24 -0.31 -6.48 -5.21
N ALA A 25 0.91 -6.51 -4.68
CA ALA A 25 1.41 -5.61 -3.65
C ALA A 25 2.24 -4.50 -4.32
N ILE A 26 1.65 -3.31 -4.47
CA ILE A 26 2.22 -2.23 -5.30
C ILE A 26 2.09 -0.87 -4.65
N TYR A 27 2.76 0.14 -5.22
CA TYR A 27 2.78 1.52 -4.71
C TYR A 27 3.18 1.63 -3.22
N PRO A 28 4.34 1.07 -2.82
CA PRO A 28 4.79 1.20 -1.45
C PRO A 28 5.13 2.66 -1.12
N CYS A 29 4.80 3.09 0.10
CA CYS A 29 5.28 4.31 0.70
C CYS A 29 5.89 3.95 2.06
N ILE A 30 7.17 4.26 2.27
CA ILE A 30 7.89 3.97 3.53
C ILE A 30 8.10 5.30 4.26
N LEU A 31 7.79 5.31 5.55
CA LEU A 31 7.99 6.41 6.48
C LEU A 31 8.84 5.92 7.66
N PRO A 32 10.08 6.41 7.80
CA PRO A 32 10.87 6.18 9.01
C PRO A 32 10.22 6.85 10.21
N LEU A 33 10.01 6.10 11.30
CA LEU A 33 9.55 6.63 12.59
C LEU A 33 10.72 6.84 13.56
N SER A 34 11.76 6.01 13.46
CA SER A 34 13.04 6.15 14.15
C SER A 34 14.17 5.51 13.34
N GLU A 35 15.36 5.30 13.93
CA GLU A 35 16.47 4.60 13.27
C GLU A 35 16.14 3.14 12.94
N ASP A 36 15.39 2.47 13.82
CA ASP A 36 15.06 1.05 13.70
C ASP A 36 13.58 0.80 13.32
N GLU A 37 12.70 1.77 13.57
CA GLU A 37 11.27 1.62 13.30
C GLU A 37 10.88 2.26 11.96
N LEU A 38 10.37 1.43 11.05
CA LEU A 38 9.82 1.86 9.77
C LEU A 38 8.34 1.50 9.68
N PHE A 39 7.55 2.44 9.20
CA PHE A 39 6.16 2.21 8.85
C PHE A 39 6.02 2.24 7.34
N ALA A 40 5.22 1.35 6.77
CA ALA A 40 4.97 1.35 5.36
C ALA A 40 3.51 1.13 5.04
N SER A 41 3.05 1.77 3.97
CA SER A 41 1.78 1.50 3.35
C SER A 41 2.03 0.92 1.97
N PHE A 42 1.09 0.14 1.47
CA PHE A 42 1.10 -0.36 0.10
C PHE A 42 -0.32 -0.69 -0.34
N ARG A 43 -0.54 -0.68 -1.66
CA ARG A 43 -1.79 -1.18 -2.22
C ARG A 43 -1.74 -2.71 -2.27
N HIS A 44 -2.75 -3.35 -1.70
CA HIS A 44 -3.01 -4.78 -1.75
C HIS A 44 -4.32 -5.04 -2.51
N GLY A 45 -4.29 -5.91 -3.53
CA GLY A 45 -5.47 -6.33 -4.29
C GLY A 45 -5.07 -7.18 -5.49
N GLN A 46 -6.02 -7.78 -6.21
CA GLN A 46 -5.73 -8.78 -7.24
C GLN A 46 -4.90 -8.28 -8.44
N ALA A 47 -5.03 -7.00 -8.79
CA ALA A 47 -4.33 -6.36 -9.91
C ALA A 47 -4.18 -4.85 -9.67
N MET A 48 -3.39 -4.13 -10.49
CA MET A 48 -3.10 -2.70 -10.28
C MET A 48 -4.32 -1.79 -10.07
N CYS A 49 -5.42 -2.06 -10.79
CA CYS A 49 -6.66 -1.26 -10.73
C CYS A 49 -7.90 -2.12 -10.41
N SER A 50 -7.65 -3.25 -9.75
CA SER A 50 -8.68 -4.19 -9.29
C SER A 50 -9.61 -3.55 -8.26
N ARG A 51 -10.89 -3.93 -8.31
CA ARG A 51 -11.95 -3.38 -7.45
C ARG A 51 -11.74 -3.67 -5.97
N ASP A 52 -11.03 -4.74 -5.66
CA ASP A 52 -10.72 -5.19 -4.30
C ASP A 52 -9.51 -4.46 -3.68
N GLY A 53 -8.85 -3.55 -4.41
CA GLY A 53 -7.71 -2.78 -3.93
C GLY A 53 -7.96 -2.03 -2.61
N MET A 54 -7.12 -2.30 -1.61
CA MET A 54 -7.08 -1.63 -0.32
C MET A 54 -5.67 -1.10 -0.03
N ILE A 55 -5.56 -0.11 0.85
CA ILE A 55 -4.27 0.25 1.46
C ILE A 55 -4.05 -0.65 2.67
N HIS A 56 -2.95 -1.39 2.67
CA HIS A 56 -2.49 -2.22 3.78
C HIS A 56 -1.24 -1.61 4.40
N LEU A 57 -0.99 -1.96 5.66
CA LEU A 57 0.11 -1.44 6.46
C LEU A 57 1.13 -2.53 6.78
N LEU A 58 2.40 -2.15 6.81
CA LEU A 58 3.51 -2.99 7.25
C LEU A 58 4.32 -2.22 8.29
N ARG A 59 4.85 -2.92 9.27
CA ARG A 59 5.77 -2.35 10.26
C ARG A 59 7.06 -3.15 10.31
N SER A 60 8.18 -2.45 10.42
CA SER A 60 9.46 -3.04 10.79
C SER A 60 9.96 -2.39 12.06
N ALA A 61 10.51 -3.19 12.97
CA ALA A 61 11.14 -2.73 14.20
C ALA A 61 12.66 -3.03 14.22
N ASP A 62 13.23 -3.44 13.09
CA ASP A 62 14.62 -3.88 12.95
C ASP A 62 15.35 -3.24 11.76
N GLY A 63 14.92 -2.04 11.37
CA GLY A 63 15.51 -1.25 10.30
C GLY A 63 15.14 -1.74 8.89
N GLY A 64 14.03 -2.47 8.75
CA GLY A 64 13.52 -2.96 7.47
C GLY A 64 13.98 -4.37 7.09
N LYS A 65 14.57 -5.13 8.02
CA LYS A 65 15.03 -6.51 7.77
C LYS A 65 13.86 -7.49 7.78
N THR A 66 12.92 -7.30 8.72
CA THR A 66 11.66 -8.03 8.81
C THR A 66 10.48 -7.07 8.81
N TRP A 67 9.34 -7.55 8.30
CA TRP A 67 8.12 -6.75 8.13
C TRP A 67 6.90 -7.55 8.60
N ASP A 68 6.17 -6.98 9.54
CA ASP A 68 4.90 -7.49 10.02
C ASP A 68 3.75 -6.87 9.22
N HIS A 69 2.84 -7.71 8.71
CA HIS A 69 1.64 -7.26 7.99
C HIS A 69 0.52 -6.94 8.98
N GLU A 70 0.30 -5.65 9.23
CA GLU A 70 -0.71 -5.15 10.19
C GLU A 70 -2.15 -5.19 9.62
N GLY A 71 -2.32 -5.57 8.35
CA GLY A 71 -3.63 -5.68 7.70
C GLY A 71 -4.06 -4.39 6.97
N PRO A 72 -5.37 -4.25 6.66
CA PRO A 72 -5.90 -3.08 5.98
C PRO A 72 -5.91 -1.84 6.88
N LEU A 73 -5.60 -0.67 6.30
CA LEU A 73 -5.65 0.62 6.99
C LEU A 73 -7.05 0.95 7.56
N ARG A 74 -8.10 0.46 6.88
CA ARG A 74 -9.49 0.71 7.25
C ARG A 74 -10.34 -0.53 7.01
N ASP A 75 -11.41 -0.65 7.77
CA ASP A 75 -12.42 -1.68 7.54
C ASP A 75 -13.34 -1.27 6.38
N ARG A 76 -13.29 -2.03 5.28
CA ARG A 76 -14.13 -1.80 4.10
C ARG A 76 -15.63 -1.92 4.42
N ALA A 77 -16.03 -2.64 5.46
CA ALA A 77 -17.44 -2.75 5.85
C ALA A 77 -18.03 -1.42 6.34
N GLN A 78 -17.18 -0.43 6.65
CA GLN A 78 -17.60 0.90 7.07
C GLN A 78 -17.79 1.88 5.91
N ASP A 79 -17.46 1.47 4.68
CA ASP A 79 -17.68 2.30 3.51
C ASP A 79 -19.18 2.37 3.15
N ASP A 80 -19.66 3.57 2.78
CA ASP A 80 -21.02 3.79 2.30
C ASP A 80 -21.27 3.27 0.88
N LYS A 81 -20.17 2.98 0.16
CA LYS A 81 -20.16 2.48 -1.22
C LYS A 81 -18.99 1.52 -1.43
N PRO A 82 -19.04 0.65 -2.45
CA PRO A 82 -17.89 -0.16 -2.82
C PRO A 82 -16.78 0.74 -3.39
N TYR A 83 -15.79 1.09 -2.58
CA TYR A 83 -14.60 1.80 -3.02
C TYR A 83 -13.45 0.82 -3.29
N GLN A 84 -12.65 1.17 -4.30
CA GLN A 84 -11.25 0.76 -4.33
C GLN A 84 -10.37 1.89 -3.81
N TYR A 85 -9.23 1.53 -3.26
CA TYR A 85 -8.22 2.46 -2.75
C TYR A 85 -6.88 2.29 -3.49
N CYS A 86 -6.19 3.41 -3.69
CA CYS A 86 -4.91 3.48 -4.38
C CYS A 86 -4.04 4.57 -3.73
N PHE A 87 -2.71 4.36 -3.75
CA PHE A 87 -1.68 5.26 -3.22
C PHE A 87 -1.87 5.63 -1.74
N GLY A 88 -1.22 4.93 -0.81
CA GLY A 88 -1.24 5.30 0.62
C GLY A 88 -0.13 6.27 0.99
N LEU A 89 -0.09 7.47 0.43
CA LEU A 89 1.06 8.38 0.64
C LEU A 89 1.10 8.90 2.07
N MET A 90 2.26 8.83 2.72
CA MET A 90 2.42 9.20 4.14
C MET A 90 3.46 10.29 4.34
N THR A 91 3.24 11.10 5.37
CA THR A 91 4.26 11.98 5.96
C THR A 91 4.06 12.06 7.47
N ALA A 92 5.16 12.16 8.21
CA ALA A 92 5.11 12.52 9.62
C ALA A 92 4.79 14.01 9.79
N LEU A 93 4.05 14.34 10.83
CA LEU A 93 3.77 15.71 11.28
C LEU A 93 4.63 16.03 12.52
N GLY A 94 4.77 17.32 12.83
CA GLY A 94 5.66 17.78 13.91
C GLY A 94 5.24 17.35 15.32
N ASP A 95 4.00 16.88 15.49
CA ASP A 95 3.46 16.36 16.75
C ASP A 95 3.61 14.83 16.89
N GLY A 96 4.29 14.18 15.95
CA GLY A 96 4.49 12.73 15.92
C GLY A 96 3.32 11.95 15.31
N SER A 97 2.24 12.62 14.87
CA SER A 97 1.19 11.97 14.10
C SER A 97 1.62 11.74 12.64
N ILE A 98 0.92 10.85 11.95
CA ILE A 98 1.14 10.55 10.54
C ILE A 98 -0.06 11.04 9.76
N LEU A 99 0.18 11.89 8.75
CA LEU A 99 -0.81 12.20 7.73
C LEU A 99 -0.70 11.16 6.61
N LEU A 100 -1.78 10.43 6.37
CA LEU A 100 -1.92 9.52 5.23
C LEU A 100 -2.98 10.06 4.27
N CYS A 101 -2.59 10.25 3.01
CA CYS A 101 -3.47 10.64 1.93
C CYS A 101 -3.62 9.47 0.96
N ASP A 102 -4.87 9.08 0.67
CA ASP A 102 -5.17 8.09 -0.34
C ASP A 102 -6.14 8.55 -1.41
N GLN A 103 -6.08 7.86 -2.54
CA GLN A 103 -7.06 7.98 -3.61
C GLN A 103 -8.10 6.88 -3.44
N ARG A 104 -9.37 7.24 -3.44
CA ARG A 104 -10.48 6.28 -3.55
C ARG A 104 -11.31 6.52 -4.80
N ALA A 105 -11.81 5.45 -5.40
CA ALA A 105 -12.68 5.50 -6.55
C ALA A 105 -13.93 4.64 -6.36
N ASP A 106 -15.10 5.23 -6.63
CA ASP A 106 -16.41 4.58 -6.54
C ASP A 106 -16.50 3.44 -7.58
N ARG A 107 -16.78 2.22 -7.11
CA ARG A 107 -16.94 1.00 -7.91
C ARG A 107 -18.35 0.41 -7.79
N THR A 108 -19.34 1.28 -7.57
CA THR A 108 -20.77 0.91 -7.53
C THR A 108 -21.20 0.29 -8.86
N ASP A 109 -20.77 0.89 -9.97
CA ASP A 109 -20.88 0.28 -11.28
C ASP A 109 -19.72 -0.73 -11.47
N PRO A 110 -20.00 -2.04 -11.53
CA PRO A 110 -18.98 -3.06 -11.70
C PRO A 110 -18.34 -3.05 -13.08
N ASP A 111 -19.05 -2.56 -14.10
CA ASP A 111 -18.66 -2.58 -15.50
C ASP A 111 -17.88 -1.32 -15.88
N ARG A 112 -17.96 -0.26 -15.07
CA ARG A 112 -17.14 0.93 -15.22
C ARG A 112 -15.66 0.59 -15.03
N LEU A 113 -14.91 0.78 -16.12
CA LEU A 113 -13.45 0.67 -16.13
C LEU A 113 -12.83 1.78 -15.27
N TYR A 114 -11.74 1.44 -14.58
CA TYR A 114 -11.01 2.43 -13.78
C TYR A 114 -10.26 3.43 -14.66
N VAL A 115 -9.67 2.93 -15.74
CA VAL A 115 -8.92 3.70 -16.72
C VAL A 115 -9.76 3.78 -17.99
N HIS A 116 -9.88 4.97 -18.56
CA HIS A 116 -10.60 5.14 -19.81
C HIS A 116 -9.84 4.40 -20.94
N PRO A 117 -10.49 3.51 -21.71
CA PRO A 117 -9.80 2.59 -22.60
C PRO A 117 -9.12 3.29 -23.78
N GLU A 118 -9.63 4.44 -24.22
CA GLU A 118 -9.07 5.16 -25.37
C GLU A 118 -7.99 6.17 -24.98
N THR A 119 -8.09 6.77 -23.79
CA THR A 119 -7.21 7.88 -23.38
C THR A 119 -6.19 7.47 -22.32
N GLY A 120 -6.40 6.35 -21.63
CA GLY A 120 -5.55 5.93 -20.51
C GLY A 120 -5.77 6.75 -19.24
N GLY A 121 -6.80 7.59 -19.20
CA GLY A 121 -7.02 8.64 -18.20
C GLY A 121 -7.64 9.88 -18.82
#